data_AF-A0A3S5AWL4-F1
#
_entry.id   AF-A0A3S5AWL4-F1
#
_cell.length_a   1.000
_cell.length_b   1.000
_cell.length_c   1.000
_cell.angle_alpha   90.00
_cell.angle_beta   90.00
_cell.angle_gamma   90.00
#
_symmetry.space_group_name_H-M   'P 1'
#
loop_
_entity.id
_entity.type
_entity.pdbx_description
1 polymer ?
#
loop_
_entity_poly.entity_id
_entity_poly.type
_entity_poly.pdbx_seq_one_letter_code
_entity_poly.pdbx_strand_id
1 'polypeptide(L)'
;MSVEQMDLEKRKQISVRGIALTEDVTTLKHAFNRHLHFDIVKDRNVATPRDFYLALARTVWDHLCSRWIRTQQFYHREDPKVFISLSPNSDPPALA
;
A
#
# COMPACT_ATOMS: atom_id res chain seq x y z
N MET A 1 9.07 32.79 -0.31
CA MET A 1 8.77 31.36 -0.09
C MET A 1 10.08 30.60 -0.26
N SER A 2 10.55 29.92 0.77
CA SER A 2 11.87 29.27 0.77
C SER A 2 11.84 27.97 -0.05
N VAL A 3 12.97 27.63 -0.68
CA VAL A 3 13.14 26.44 -1.53
C VAL A 3 12.80 25.15 -0.77
N GLU A 4 13.04 25.14 0.54
CA GLU A 4 12.73 24.02 1.45
C GLU A 4 11.22 23.75 1.58
N GLN A 5 10.38 24.79 1.55
CA GLN A 5 8.92 24.62 1.57
C GLN A 5 8.43 23.96 0.28
N MET A 6 9.06 24.31 -0.85
CA MET A 6 8.71 23.76 -2.16
C MET A 6 9.11 22.28 -2.30
N ASP A 7 10.22 21.87 -1.70
CA ASP A 7 10.63 20.46 -1.65
C ASP A 7 9.74 19.63 -0.71
N LEU A 8 9.28 20.20 0.41
CA LEU A 8 8.28 19.54 1.25
C LEU A 8 6.96 19.32 0.50
N GLU A 9 6.47 20.33 -0.21
CA GLU A 9 5.23 20.25 -0.99
C GLU A 9 5.35 19.25 -2.16
N LYS A 10 6.53 19.12 -2.78
CA LYS A 10 6.80 18.08 -3.78
C LYS A 10 6.81 16.67 -3.19
N ARG A 11 7.40 16.47 -2.01
CA ARG A 11 7.45 15.15 -1.32
C ARG A 11 6.08 14.67 -0.82
N LYS A 12 5.19 15.62 -0.57
CA LYS A 12 3.79 15.43 -0.18
C LYS A 12 2.88 14.99 -1.33
N GLN A 13 3.38 15.00 -2.56
CA GLN A 13 2.64 14.59 -3.74
C GLN A 13 2.84 13.08 -3.95
N ILE A 14 1.91 12.26 -3.47
CA ILE A 14 1.84 10.88 -3.95
C ILE A 14 1.56 10.90 -5.46
N SER A 15 2.34 10.12 -6.21
CA SER A 15 2.18 9.98 -7.67
C SER A 15 0.78 9.47 -8.04
N VAL A 16 0.16 8.69 -7.16
CA VAL A 16 -1.17 8.14 -7.33
C VAL A 16 -2.22 9.14 -6.82
N ARG A 17 -2.73 10.01 -7.69
CA ARG A 17 -3.75 11.03 -7.35
C ARG A 17 -5.15 10.48 -7.13
N GLY A 18 -5.54 9.39 -7.80
CA GLY A 18 -6.83 8.73 -7.60
C GLY A 18 -6.76 7.73 -6.44
N ILE A 19 -7.67 7.78 -5.49
CA ILE A 19 -8.06 6.54 -4.81
C ILE A 19 -8.74 5.74 -5.93
N ALA A 20 -8.23 4.58 -6.32
CA ALA A 20 -8.92 3.72 -7.27
C ALA A 20 -10.28 3.35 -6.64
N LEU A 21 -11.32 4.12 -6.96
CA LEU A 21 -12.67 4.01 -6.40
C LEU A 21 -13.56 3.14 -7.27
N THR A 22 -13.16 2.91 -8.51
CA THR A 22 -13.87 2.08 -9.48
C THR A 22 -12.92 1.01 -9.97
N GLU A 23 -12.76 -0.03 -9.14
CA GLU A 23 -12.14 -1.28 -9.59
C GLU A 23 -13.10 -1.93 -10.59
N ASP A 24 -12.93 -1.61 -11.87
CA ASP A 24 -13.51 -2.43 -12.92
C ASP A 24 -12.99 -3.88 -12.74
N VAL A 25 -13.90 -4.84 -12.86
CA VAL A 25 -13.59 -6.28 -12.74
C VAL A 25 -12.47 -6.67 -13.73
N THR A 26 -12.38 -5.97 -14.86
CA THR A 26 -11.30 -6.14 -15.84
C THR A 26 -9.94 -5.75 -15.26
N THR A 27 -9.84 -4.58 -14.64
CA THR A 27 -8.62 -4.07 -14.00
C THR A 27 -8.17 -4.98 -12.88
N LEU A 28 -9.10 -5.47 -12.05
CA LEU A 28 -8.79 -6.42 -10.97
C LEU A 28 -8.24 -7.73 -11.52
N LYS A 29 -8.84 -8.26 -12.61
CA LYS A 29 -8.32 -9.46 -13.29
C LYS A 29 -6.92 -9.25 -13.88
N HIS A 30 -6.65 -8.08 -14.44
CA HIS A 30 -5.31 -7.77 -14.97
C HIS A 30 -4.27 -7.66 -13.85
N ALA A 31 -4.58 -6.96 -12.76
CA ALA A 31 -3.70 -6.84 -11.59
C ALA A 31 -3.43 -8.21 -10.95
N PHE A 32 -4.47 -9.04 -10.79
CA PHE A 32 -4.33 -10.40 -10.29
C PHE A 32 -3.39 -11.26 -11.16
N ASN A 33 -3.59 -11.25 -12.48
CA ASN A 33 -2.72 -11.98 -13.40
C ASN A 33 -1.28 -11.46 -13.37
N ARG A 34 -1.09 -10.14 -13.19
CA ARG A 34 0.22 -9.53 -13.00
C ARG A 34 0.91 -10.08 -11.76
N HIS A 35 0.25 -10.09 -10.60
CA HIS A 35 0.85 -10.62 -9.37
C HIS A 35 1.14 -12.13 -9.46
N LEU A 36 0.29 -12.89 -10.13
CA LEU A 36 0.53 -14.32 -10.35
C LEU A 36 1.80 -14.56 -11.20
N HIS A 37 1.99 -13.80 -12.27
CA HIS A 37 3.15 -13.96 -13.17
C HIS A 37 4.43 -13.31 -12.64
N PHE A 38 4.37 -12.13 -12.01
CA PHE A 38 5.57 -11.38 -11.64
C PHE A 38 6.00 -11.59 -10.18
N ASP A 39 5.07 -11.68 -9.23
CA ASP A 39 5.44 -11.92 -7.82
C ASP A 39 5.62 -13.40 -7.52
N ILE A 40 4.70 -14.23 -8.01
CA ILE A 40 4.70 -15.67 -7.72
C ILE A 40 5.49 -16.45 -8.78
N VAL A 41 5.72 -15.85 -9.96
CA VAL A 41 6.48 -16.45 -11.06
C VAL A 41 5.89 -17.81 -11.47
N LYS A 42 4.56 -17.85 -11.59
CA LYS A 42 3.83 -19.05 -12.00
C LYS A 42 2.79 -18.73 -13.06
N ASP A 43 2.72 -19.62 -14.04
CA ASP A 43 1.64 -19.65 -15.02
C ASP A 43 0.39 -20.32 -14.44
N ARG A 44 -0.76 -20.04 -15.05
CA ARG A 44 -2.07 -20.57 -14.64
C ARG A 44 -2.11 -22.10 -14.54
N ASN A 45 -1.26 -22.79 -15.30
CA ASN A 45 -1.21 -24.24 -15.39
C ASN A 45 -0.46 -24.89 -14.20
N VAL A 46 0.42 -24.14 -13.54
CA VAL A 46 1.27 -24.63 -12.42
C VAL A 46 0.81 -24.04 -11.08
N ALA A 47 -0.04 -23.01 -11.10
CA ALA A 47 -0.53 -22.32 -9.91
C ALA A 47 -1.38 -23.23 -9.01
N THR A 48 -1.02 -23.29 -7.73
CA THR A 48 -1.80 -23.97 -6.69
C THR A 48 -2.86 -23.05 -6.09
N PRO A 49 -3.87 -23.57 -5.37
CA PRO A 49 -4.86 -22.74 -4.66
C PRO A 49 -4.23 -21.71 -3.70
N ARG A 50 -3.09 -22.06 -3.08
CA ARG A 50 -2.35 -21.15 -2.19
C ARG A 50 -1.74 -19.97 -2.97
N ASP A 51 -1.25 -20.22 -4.17
CA ASP A 51 -0.68 -19.18 -5.04
C ASP A 51 -1.76 -18.19 -5.48
N PHE A 52 -2.95 -18.69 -5.81
CA PHE A 52 -4.09 -17.83 -6.13
C PHE A 52 -4.52 -16.97 -4.94
N TYR A 53 -4.53 -17.52 -3.71
CA TYR A 53 -4.78 -16.74 -2.51
C TYR A 53 -3.74 -15.61 -2.34
N LEU A 54 -2.46 -15.93 -2.50
CA LEU A 54 -1.38 -14.96 -2.33
C LEU A 54 -1.46 -13.85 -3.39
N ALA A 55 -1.73 -14.19 -4.66
CA ALA A 55 -1.88 -13.23 -5.74
C ALA A 55 -3.06 -12.27 -5.49
N LEU A 56 -4.18 -12.79 -4.98
CA LEU A 56 -5.33 -11.97 -4.59
C LEU A 56 -4.99 -11.05 -3.41
N ALA A 57 -4.33 -11.58 -2.38
CA ALA A 57 -3.91 -10.80 -1.23
C ALA A 57 -2.97 -9.64 -1.62
N ARG A 58 -2.04 -9.86 -2.56
CA ARG A 58 -1.17 -8.80 -3.10
C ARG A 58 -1.95 -7.73 -3.84
N THR A 59 -2.93 -8.14 -4.65
CA THR A 59 -3.79 -7.20 -5.39
C THR A 59 -4.54 -6.28 -4.43
N VAL A 60 -5.10 -6.84 -3.35
CA VAL A 60 -5.79 -6.06 -2.31
C VAL A 60 -4.81 -5.18 -1.54
N TRP A 61 -3.62 -5.70 -1.23
CA TRP A 61 -2.58 -4.95 -0.53
C TRP A 61 -2.17 -3.66 -1.25
N ASP A 62 -2.04 -3.67 -2.57
CA ASP A 62 -1.67 -2.46 -3.34
C ASP A 62 -2.71 -1.34 -3.19
N HIS A 63 -3.99 -1.69 -3.12
CA HIS A 63 -5.06 -0.74 -2.87
C HIS A 63 -5.03 -0.19 -1.44
N LEU A 64 -4.76 -1.05 -0.45
CA LEU A 64 -4.61 -0.62 0.95
C LEU A 64 -3.37 0.25 1.14
N CYS A 65 -2.22 -0.14 0.60
CA CYS A 65 -0.95 0.58 0.71
C CYS A 65 -1.08 2.01 0.18
N SER A 66 -1.77 2.17 -0.95
CA SER A 66 -2.07 3.48 -1.54
C SER A 66 -2.88 4.40 -0.61
N ARG A 67 -3.76 3.84 0.25
CA ARG A 67 -4.51 4.60 1.26
C ARG A 67 -3.69 4.80 2.53
N TRP A 68 -2.95 3.78 2.96
CA TRP A 68 -2.08 3.83 4.14
C TRP A 68 -1.05 4.95 4.04
N ILE A 69 -0.39 5.09 2.89
CA ILE A 69 0.61 6.16 2.67
C ILE A 69 -0.03 7.55 2.82
N ARG A 70 -1.26 7.74 2.32
CA ARG A 70 -1.99 9.01 2.50
C ARG A 70 -2.23 9.30 3.98
N THR A 71 -2.66 8.30 4.73
CA THR A 71 -2.91 8.44 6.17
C THR A 71 -1.62 8.72 6.95
N GLN A 72 -0.52 8.04 6.63
CA GLN A 72 0.79 8.32 7.24
C GLN A 72 1.27 9.74 6.94
N GLN A 73 1.12 10.21 5.70
CA GLN A 73 1.45 11.58 5.33
C GLN A 73 0.55 12.62 6.02
N PHE A 74 -0.70 12.28 6.29
CA PHE A 74 -1.63 13.13 7.04
C PHE A 74 -1.19 13.25 8.51
N TYR A 75 -0.90 12.13 9.17
CA TYR A 75 -0.37 12.12 10.54
C TYR A 75 0.93 12.93 10.68
N HIS A 76 1.84 12.83 9.71
CA HIS A 76 3.08 13.60 9.74
C HIS A 76 2.88 15.11 9.52
N ARG A 77 1.79 15.53 8.86
CA ARG A 77 1.50 16.96 8.60
C ARG A 77 0.78 17.63 9.75
N GLU A 78 -0.16 16.95 10.39
CA GLU A 78 -1.02 17.54 11.43
C GLU A 78 -0.49 17.34 12.86
N ASP A 79 0.52 16.46 13.05
CA ASP A 79 1.08 16.07 14.37
C ASP A 79 -0.01 15.91 15.47
N PRO A 80 -1.09 15.15 15.22
CA PRO A 80 -2.07 14.89 16.26
C PRO A 80 -1.45 13.95 17.30
N LYS A 81 -1.80 14.13 18.57
CA LYS A 81 -1.29 13.30 19.68
C LYS A 81 -1.58 11.81 19.41
N VAL A 82 -0.53 11.05 19.07
CA VAL A 82 -0.64 9.64 18.69
C VAL A 82 -0.83 8.78 19.94
N PHE A 83 -1.88 7.95 19.96
CA PHE A 83 -2.09 6.96 21.02
C PHE A 83 -1.35 5.66 20.66
N ILE A 84 -0.28 5.35 21.40
CA ILE A 84 0.40 4.05 21.32
C ILE A 84 -0.16 3.16 22.41
N SER A 85 -0.87 2.09 22.01
CA SER A 85 -1.29 1.04 22.93
C SER A 85 -0.11 0.12 23.21
N LEU A 86 0.45 0.18 24.42
CA LEU A 86 1.48 -0.76 24.88
C LEU A 86 0.79 -2.10 25.23
N SER A 87 0.89 -3.07 24.32
CA SER A 87 0.48 -4.45 24.59
C SER A 87 1.70 -5.24 25.09
N PRO A 88 1.58 -6.09 26.13
CA PRO A 88 2.72 -6.81 26.71
C PRO A 88 3.34 -7.89 25.79
N ASN A 89 2.75 -8.17 24.62
CA ASN A 89 3.22 -9.18 23.65
C ASN A 89 3.65 -8.59 22.29
N SER A 90 3.79 -7.27 22.16
CA SER A 90 4.32 -6.66 20.94
C SER A 90 5.83 -6.52 21.03
N ASP A 91 6.56 -7.16 20.11
CA ASP A 91 7.99 -6.94 19.88
C ASP A 91 8.30 -5.44 19.85
N PRO A 92 9.45 -5.01 20.42
CA PRO A 92 9.77 -3.60 20.51
C PRO A 92 9.70 -2.96 19.12
N PRO A 93 9.01 -1.83 18.96
CA PRO A 93 8.94 -1.15 17.67
C PRO A 93 10.36 -0.77 17.29
N ALA A 94 10.83 -1.30 16.15
CA ALA A 94 12.01 -0.81 15.47
C ALA A 94 11.73 0.63 15.03
N LEU A 95 11.89 1.57 15.96
CA LEU A 95 11.87 2.99 15.69
C LEU A 95 13.17 3.34 14.98
N ALA A 96 12.97 3.73 13.71
CA ALA A 96 13.70 4.76 12.96
C ALA A 96 15.24 4.65 12.88
#